data_AF-A0A8T3NAE6-F1
#
_entry.id   AF-A0A8T3NAE6-F1
#
_cell.length_a   1.000
_cell.length_b   1.000
_cell.length_c   1.000
_cell.angle_alpha   90.00
_cell.angle_beta   90.00
_cell.angle_gamma   90.00
#
_symmetry.space_group_name_H-M   'P 1'
#
loop_
_entity.id
_entity.type
_entity.pdbx_description
1 polymer ?
#
loop_
_entity_poly.entity_id
_entity_poly.type
_entity_poly.pdbx_seq_one_letter_code
_entity_poly.pdbx_strand_id
1 'polypeptide(L)' 'MSEQRNRGAGLPILGPLAVSEDDEKCLVVDADDEEDWVVRFDKSDAFPAREWADNMVNVYNRRLRSPRAGTAAARRAARP' A
#
# COMPACT_ATOMS: atom_id res chain seq x y z
N MET A 1 -5.26 0.63 26.76
CA MET A 1 -5.57 1.33 25.51
C MET A 1 -4.25 1.41 24.74
N SER A 2 -4.07 0.54 23.77
CA SER A 2 -2.77 0.33 23.11
C SER A 2 -2.41 1.54 22.26
N GLU A 3 -1.34 2.23 22.64
CA GLU A 3 -0.75 3.31 21.86
C GLU A 3 -0.23 2.77 20.53
N GLN A 4 -0.97 3.06 19.47
CA GLN A 4 -0.58 2.83 18.09
C GLN A 4 0.55 3.80 17.73
N ARG A 5 1.77 3.52 18.20
CA ARG A 5 2.98 4.24 17.83
C ARG A 5 3.34 3.87 16.39
N ASN A 6 2.65 4.50 15.44
CA ASN A 6 3.08 4.55 14.05
C ASN A 6 4.40 5.34 14.01
N ARG A 7 5.53 4.62 14.00
CA ARG A 7 6.86 5.16 13.73
C ARG A 7 7.21 5.00 12.24
N GLY A 8 6.22 5.12 11.36
CA GLY A 8 6.49 5.34 9.96
C GLY A 8 7.18 6.70 9.83
N ALA A 9 8.51 6.71 9.85
CA ALA A 9 9.24 7.82 9.26
C ALA A 9 8.61 7.99 7.88
N GLY A 10 8.09 9.18 7.53
CA GLY A 10 7.34 9.45 6.29
C GLY A 10 8.17 9.32 5.01
N LEU A 11 9.05 8.33 4.97
CA LEU A 11 9.83 7.89 3.84
C LEU A 11 8.90 7.18 2.86
N PRO A 12 9.13 7.36 1.56
CA PRO A 12 8.37 6.68 0.54
C PRO A 12 8.60 5.16 0.63
N ILE A 13 7.53 4.39 0.52
CA ILE A 13 7.61 2.93 0.35
C ILE A 13 8.25 2.63 -1.02
N LEU A 14 9.42 2.00 -1.00
CA LEU A 14 10.20 1.67 -2.20
C LEU A 14 10.05 0.18 -2.61
N GLY A 15 9.46 -0.64 -1.74
CA GLY A 15 9.36 -2.08 -1.86
C GLY A 15 8.00 -2.59 -2.33
N PRO A 16 7.89 -3.89 -2.64
CA PRO A 16 6.60 -4.52 -2.89
C PRO A 16 5.72 -4.45 -1.64
N LEU A 17 4.41 -4.36 -1.86
CA LEU A 17 3.42 -4.40 -0.79
C LEU A 17 2.92 -5.83 -0.56
N ALA A 18 2.46 -6.10 0.66
CA ALA A 18 1.76 -7.31 1.06
C ALA A 18 0.44 -6.97 1.78
N VAL A 19 -0.45 -7.96 1.89
CA VAL A 19 -1.65 -7.87 2.74
C VAL A 19 -1.41 -8.66 4.01
N SER A 20 -1.61 -8.01 5.15
CA SER A 20 -1.70 -8.65 6.46
C SER A 20 -3.13 -8.50 6.98
N GLU A 21 -3.75 -9.56 7.50
CA GLU A 21 -5.14 -9.51 7.96
C GLU A 21 -5.32 -10.15 9.33
N ASP A 22 -6.21 -9.56 10.12
CA ASP A 22 -6.74 -10.10 11.37
C ASP A 22 -8.28 -10.14 11.30
N ASP A 23 -8.96 -10.64 12.34
CA ASP A 23 -10.43 -10.71 12.38
C ASP A 23 -11.14 -9.37 12.13
N GLU A 24 -10.53 -8.25 12.53
CA GLU A 24 -11.17 -6.93 12.49
C GLU A 24 -10.76 -6.07 11.28
N LYS A 25 -9.65 -6.39 10.60
CA LYS A 25 -9.03 -5.47 9.65
C LYS A 25 -8.17 -6.16 8.60
N CYS A 26 -8.00 -5.47 7.47
CA CYS A 26 -7.00 -5.77 6.45
C CYS A 26 -6.01 -4.61 6.39
N LEU A 27 -4.73 -4.90 6.60
CA LEU A 27 -3.63 -3.96 6.46
C LEU A 27 -2.91 -4.20 5.14
N VAL A 28 -2.52 -3.11 4.49
CA VAL A 28 -1.52 -3.14 3.42
C VAL A 28 -0.22 -2.68 4.02
N VAL A 29 0.78 -3.55 3.99
CA VAL A 29 2.07 -3.39 4.66
C VAL A 29 3.20 -3.43 3.64
N ASP A 30 4.37 -2.92 4.03
CA ASP A 30 5.59 -3.23 3.30
C ASP A 30 5.87 -4.74 3.40
N ALA A 31 6.25 -5.38 2.29
CA ALA A 31 6.48 -6.82 2.29
C ALA A 31 7.79 -7.24 2.98
N ASP A 32 8.72 -6.31 3.20
CA ASP A 32 9.97 -6.52 3.94
C ASP A 32 9.78 -6.22 5.45
N ASP A 33 8.79 -5.39 5.81
CA ASP A 33 8.44 -5.05 7.19
C ASP A 33 6.92 -4.98 7.41
N GLU A 34 6.36 -6.03 8.02
CA GLU A 34 4.91 -6.15 8.26
C GLU A 34 4.39 -5.20 9.36
N GLU A 35 5.28 -4.57 10.14
CA GLU A 35 4.89 -3.56 11.14
C GLU A 35 4.69 -2.18 10.52
N ASP A 36 5.35 -1.90 9.38
CA ASP A 36 5.19 -0.68 8.58
C ASP A 36 3.96 -0.76 7.66
N TRP A 37 2.79 -0.48 8.25
CA TRP A 37 1.52 -0.47 7.52
C TRP A 37 1.26 0.86 6.82
N VAL A 38 0.91 0.78 5.54
CA VAL A 38 0.65 1.91 4.63
C VAL A 38 -0.81 2.34 4.69
N VAL A 39 -1.72 1.38 4.72
CA VAL A 39 -3.17 1.60 4.76
C VAL A 39 -3.84 0.54 5.65
N ARG A 40 -4.89 0.96 6.37
CA ARG A 40 -5.79 0.08 7.11
C ARG A 40 -7.20 0.15 6.54
N PHE A 41 -7.79 -1.00 6.28
CA PHE A 41 -9.22 -1.17 6.01
C PHE A 41 -9.86 -1.93 7.16
N ASP A 42 -10.93 -1.37 7.70
CA ASP A 42 -11.73 -2.04 8.73
C ASP A 42 -12.71 -3.02 8.06
N LYS A 43 -12.82 -4.24 8.59
CA LYS A 43 -13.75 -5.24 8.08
C LYS A 43 -15.17 -4.85 8.53
N SER A 44 -16.07 -4.69 7.56
CA SER A 44 -17.49 -4.45 7.82
C SER A 44 -18.33 -5.09 6.72
N ASP A 45 -19.59 -5.44 7.02
CA ASP A 45 -20.50 -6.02 6.01
C ASP A 45 -20.76 -5.10 4.82
N ALA A 46 -20.56 -3.78 5.00
CA ALA A 46 -20.76 -2.78 3.97
C ALA A 46 -19.55 -2.57 3.06
N PHE A 47 -18.37 -3.11 3.40
CA PHE A 47 -17.13 -2.84 2.68
C PHE A 47 -16.24 -4.08 2.57
N PRO A 48 -15.93 -4.56 1.35
CA PRO A 48 -15.10 -5.76 1.16
C PRO A 48 -13.61 -5.44 1.37
N ALA A 49 -13.22 -5.22 2.63
CA ALA A 49 -11.88 -4.78 3.04
C ALA A 49 -10.75 -5.64 2.46
N ARG A 50 -10.93 -6.96 2.44
CA ARG A 50 -9.95 -7.92 1.90
C ARG A 50 -9.74 -7.75 0.40
N GLU A 51 -10.82 -7.64 -0.36
CA GLU A 51 -10.75 -7.49 -1.82
C GLU A 51 -10.07 -6.16 -2.20
N TRP A 52 -10.36 -5.10 -1.45
CA TRP A 52 -9.70 -3.81 -1.65
C TRP A 52 -8.21 -3.82 -1.33
N ALA A 53 -7.82 -4.43 -0.19
CA ALA A 53 -6.42 -4.59 0.17
C ALA A 53 -5.65 -5.38 -0.90
N ASP A 54 -6.20 -6.51 -1.33
CA ASP A 54 -5.60 -7.37 -2.37
C ASP A 54 -5.47 -6.62 -3.71
N ASN A 55 -6.52 -5.92 -4.14
CA ASN A 55 -6.50 -5.15 -5.37
C ASN A 55 -5.45 -4.04 -5.34
N MET A 56 -5.30 -3.33 -4.21
CA MET A 56 -4.25 -2.30 -4.10
C MET A 56 -2.84 -2.89 -4.20
N VAL A 57 -2.58 -3.98 -3.48
CA VAL A 57 -1.29 -4.69 -3.53
C VAL A 57 -1.01 -5.15 -4.96
N ASN A 58 -2.00 -5.74 -5.63
CA ASN A 58 -1.87 -6.21 -7.01
C ASN A 58 -1.58 -5.07 -7.99
N VAL A 59 -2.31 -3.96 -7.91
CA VAL A 59 -2.12 -2.80 -8.80
C VAL A 59 -0.76 -2.15 -8.56
N TYR A 60 -0.38 -1.93 -7.29
CA TYR A 60 0.90 -1.33 -6.94
C TYR A 60 2.07 -2.23 -7.40
N ASN A 61 2.08 -3.50 -7.03
CA ASN A 61 3.15 -4.43 -7.37
C ASN A 61 3.26 -4.66 -8.88
N ARG A 62 2.14 -4.64 -9.61
CA ARG A 62 2.16 -4.69 -11.08
C ARG A 62 2.84 -3.45 -11.68
N ARG A 63 2.56 -2.25 -11.14
CA ARG A 63 3.18 -0.99 -11.60
C ARG A 63 4.66 -0.94 -11.21
N LEU A 64 5.01 -1.42 -10.02
CA LEU A 64 6.39 -1.53 -9.56
C LEU A 64 7.22 -2.39 -10.53
N ARG A 65 6.68 -3.53 -10.98
CA ARG A 65 7.33 -4.43 -11.95
C ARG A 65 7.31 -3.89 -13.40
N SER A 66 6.47 -2.92 -13.71
CA SER A 66 6.31 -2.35 -15.06
C SER A 66 6.73 -0.88 -15.08
N PRO A 67 8.04 -0.57 -15.17
CA PRO A 67 8.55 0.81 -15.15
C PRO A 67 8.10 1.67 -16.35
N ARG A 68 7.31 1.14 -17.30
CA ARG A 68 6.79 1.88 -18.46
C ARG A 68 5.78 3.00 -18.10
N ALA A 69 5.43 3.15 -16.83
CA ALA A 69 4.72 4.33 -16.31
C ALA A 69 5.65 5.53 -15.98
N GLY A 70 6.97 5.31 -15.82
CA GLY A 70 7.94 6.36 -15.50
C GLY A 70 8.20 7.37 -16.63
N THR A 71 7.93 7.00 -17.89
CA THR A 71 8.09 7.90 -19.05
C THR A 71 6.95 8.90 -19.24
N ALA A 72 5.79 8.71 -18.60
CA ALA A 72 4.68 9.67 -18.67
C ALA A 72 4.85 10.82 -17.67
N ALA A 73 5.36 10.52 -16.47
CA ALA A 73 5.67 11.53 -15.46
C ALA A 73 6.85 12.43 -15.90
N ALA A 74 7.91 11.85 -16.47
CA ALA A 74 9.04 12.61 -17.04
C ALA A 74 8.63 13.51 -18.22
N ARG A 75 7.67 13.08 -19.06
CA ARG A 75 7.13 13.90 -20.16
C ARG A 75 6.27 15.07 -19.70
N ARG A 76 5.70 15.01 -18.49
CA ARG A 76 4.90 16.11 -17.90
C ARG A 76 5.76 17.17 -17.22
N ALA A 77 6.97 16.80 -16.76
CA ALA A 77 7.95 17.71 -16.18
C ALA A 77 8.87 18.38 -17.23
N ALA A 78 8.82 17.94 -18.49
CA ALA A 78 9.66 18.44 -19.59
C ALA A 78 8.89 19.29 -20.61
N ARG A 79 7.70 19.80 -20.26
CA ARG A 79 6.95 20.73 -21.11
C ARG A 79 7.31 22.17 -20.69
N PRO A 80 7.87 23.00 -21.59
CA PRO A 80 8.29 24.37 -21.28
C PRO A 80 7.11 25.28 -20.94
#